data_AF-I0H505-F1
#
_entry.id   AF-I0H505-F1
#
_cell.length_a   1.000
_cell.length_b   1.000
_cell.length_c   1.000
_cell.angle_alpha   90.00
_cell.angle_beta   90.00
_cell.angle_gamma   90.00
#
_symmetry.space_group_name_H-M   'P 1'
#
loop_
_entity.id
_entity.type
_entity.pdbx_description
1 polymer ?
#
loop_
_entity_poly.entity_id
_entity_poly.type
_entity_poly.pdbx_seq_one_letter_code
_entity_poly.pdbx_strand_id
1 'polypeptide(L)'
;MREQGSWRIDDTNAVAEFRYVPDGAGELVERLLGRPEEDPELWESVLIEEMLRDPAMAGLRSLRLCLTDFHHSARRAAVALAGRRWERLTDLWFGHEYEYLYQPAITSTGRRIDPLDRLHEGFVGDAGDAMWAALPNLRTLTVEGALLFDRVVSPSLTSLRLRGVVGSDGSVWPGPLPALRSLELDIQSDVYGVECPVTQLEWLTVRDYPALRSLDLRRAAFDVSDGGVLEILAANPIVAQLERLRVADLDEAVPDGFEHLELTVGAPLDGE
;
A
#
# COMPACT_ATOMS: atom_id res chain seq x y z
N MET A 1 18.05 -20.10 -3.65
CA MET A 1 17.64 -18.84 -3.02
C MET A 1 18.87 -18.20 -2.39
N ARG A 2 19.10 -16.91 -2.59
CA ARG A 2 20.19 -16.16 -1.93
C ARG A 2 19.60 -15.31 -0.82
N GLU A 3 20.19 -15.40 0.38
CA GLU A 3 19.76 -14.68 1.57
C GLU A 3 20.95 -13.93 2.16
N GLN A 4 20.73 -12.66 2.51
CA GLN A 4 21.75 -11.80 3.14
C GLN A 4 21.09 -10.98 4.24
N GLY A 5 20.90 -11.59 5.41
CA GLY A 5 20.25 -10.93 6.55
C GLY A 5 18.84 -10.47 6.18
N SER A 6 18.68 -9.17 5.96
CA SER A 6 17.40 -8.50 5.73
C SER A 6 16.78 -8.64 4.33
N TRP A 7 17.40 -9.38 3.40
CA TRP A 7 16.76 -9.63 2.10
C TRP A 7 17.02 -11.02 1.53
N ARG A 8 16.05 -11.45 0.72
CA ARG A 8 16.01 -12.74 0.04
C ARG A 8 15.69 -12.55 -1.43
N ILE A 9 16.39 -13.27 -2.28
CA ILE A 9 16.23 -13.26 -3.74
C ILE A 9 16.09 -14.70 -4.22
N ASP A 10 15.13 -14.95 -5.12
CA ASP A 10 15.02 -16.25 -5.75
C ASP A 10 16.21 -16.58 -6.68
N ASP A 11 16.33 -17.83 -7.11
CA ASP A 11 17.47 -18.27 -7.95
C ASP A 11 17.49 -17.66 -9.36
N THR A 12 16.38 -17.07 -9.79
CA THR A 12 16.26 -16.38 -11.09
C THR A 12 16.43 -14.87 -10.99
N ASN A 13 16.59 -14.34 -9.77
CA ASN A 13 16.49 -12.93 -9.41
C ASN A 13 15.20 -12.26 -9.92
N ALA A 14 14.12 -13.02 -10.10
CA ALA A 14 12.83 -12.49 -10.56
C ALA A 14 11.96 -12.00 -9.41
N VAL A 15 12.14 -12.56 -8.21
CA VAL A 15 11.44 -12.20 -6.99
C VAL A 15 12.45 -11.82 -5.90
N ALA A 16 12.19 -10.71 -5.22
CA ALA A 16 12.95 -10.25 -4.07
C ALA A 16 12.01 -9.80 -2.94
N GLU A 17 12.41 -10.12 -1.72
CA GLU A 17 11.76 -9.66 -0.48
C GLU A 17 12.81 -9.02 0.41
N PHE A 18 12.49 -7.81 0.89
CA PHE A 18 13.18 -7.16 1.98
C PHE A 18 12.32 -7.24 3.25
N ARG A 19 12.95 -7.62 4.36
CA ARG A 19 12.41 -7.60 5.71
C ARG A 19 13.55 -7.35 6.68
N TYR A 20 13.46 -6.28 7.46
CA TYR A 20 14.54 -5.92 8.37
C TYR A 20 14.79 -6.99 9.45
N VAL A 21 16.04 -7.44 9.56
CA VAL A 21 16.53 -8.33 10.61
C VAL A 21 17.55 -7.53 11.45
N PRO A 22 17.23 -7.16 12.71
CA PRO A 22 18.08 -6.29 13.51
C PRO A 22 19.40 -6.96 13.93
N ASP A 23 19.40 -8.28 14.11
CA ASP A 23 20.56 -9.04 14.55
C ASP A 23 21.68 -8.97 13.52
N GLY A 24 22.78 -8.29 13.86
CA GLY A 24 23.94 -8.09 12.98
C GLY A 24 23.74 -7.02 11.90
N ALA A 25 22.64 -6.26 11.92
CA ALA A 25 22.37 -5.20 10.95
C ALA A 25 23.47 -4.12 10.95
N GLY A 26 23.90 -3.67 12.13
CA GLY A 26 24.95 -2.65 12.27
C GLY A 26 26.28 -3.06 11.62
N GLU A 27 26.74 -4.30 11.85
CA GLU A 27 27.97 -4.82 11.23
C GLU A 27 27.86 -4.92 9.70
N LEU A 28 26.68 -5.32 9.20
CA LEU A 28 26.42 -5.37 7.76
C LEU A 28 26.41 -3.96 7.15
N VAL A 29 25.73 -3.00 7.80
CA VAL A 29 25.69 -1.60 7.37
C VAL A 29 27.09 -0.98 7.38
N GLU A 30 27.87 -1.19 8.44
CA GLU A 30 29.25 -0.72 8.52
C GLU A 30 30.12 -1.28 7.39
N ARG A 31 29.97 -2.58 7.11
CA ARG A 31 30.69 -3.23 6.00
C ARG A 31 30.27 -2.69 4.63
N LEU A 32 28.99 -2.39 4.43
CA LEU A 32 28.47 -1.83 3.17
C LEU A 32 28.92 -0.38 2.96
N LEU A 33 28.88 0.43 4.02
CA LEU A 33 29.26 1.85 3.96
C LEU A 33 30.78 2.08 4.06
N GLY A 34 31.53 1.10 4.55
CA GLY A 34 32.96 1.23 4.88
C GLY A 34 33.24 2.14 6.08
N ARG A 35 32.21 2.46 6.87
CA ARG A 35 32.26 3.27 8.10
C ARG A 35 31.07 2.95 9.00
N PRO A 36 31.18 3.18 10.32
CA PRO A 36 30.04 3.06 11.21
C PRO A 36 28.89 3.99 10.81
N GLU A 37 27.66 3.49 10.90
CA GLU A 37 26.44 4.30 10.93
C GLU A 37 25.92 4.28 12.36
N GLU A 38 26.08 5.40 13.06
CA GLU A 38 25.77 5.48 14.50
C GLU A 38 24.27 5.56 14.76
N ASP A 39 23.48 5.94 13.74
CA ASP A 39 22.03 6.02 13.83
C ASP A 39 21.35 4.73 13.34
N PRO A 40 20.84 3.87 14.25
CA PRO A 40 20.17 2.63 13.86
C PRO A 40 18.87 2.87 13.08
N GLU A 41 18.26 4.07 13.16
CA GLU A 41 17.07 4.43 12.36
C GLU A 41 17.38 4.54 10.86
N LEU A 42 18.67 4.66 10.51
CA LEU A 42 19.10 4.70 9.11
C LEU A 42 19.49 3.32 8.57
N TRP A 43 19.67 2.31 9.41
CA TRP A 43 20.19 1.01 8.99
C TRP A 43 19.27 0.31 7.99
N GLU A 44 17.96 0.25 8.27
CA GLU A 44 16.98 -0.34 7.36
C GLU A 44 17.04 0.32 5.98
N SER A 45 17.06 1.66 5.96
CA SER A 45 17.13 2.43 4.72
C SER A 45 18.41 2.17 3.93
N VAL A 46 19.57 2.06 4.60
CA VAL A 46 20.84 1.72 3.94
C VAL A 46 20.74 0.33 3.31
N LEU A 47 20.19 -0.65 4.04
CA LEU A 47 20.05 -2.01 3.53
C LEU A 47 19.11 -2.06 2.32
N ILE A 48 17.99 -1.35 2.34
CA ILE A 48 17.07 -1.24 1.18
C ILE A 48 17.79 -0.61 -0.02
N GLU A 49 18.51 0.49 0.20
CA GLU A 49 19.23 1.18 -0.87
C GLU A 49 20.28 0.27 -1.52
N GLU A 50 21.08 -0.44 -0.72
CA GLU A 50 22.10 -1.34 -1.23
C GLU A 50 21.49 -2.53 -1.98
N MET A 51 20.42 -3.12 -1.45
CA MET A 51 19.66 -4.15 -2.14
C MET A 51 19.19 -3.65 -3.51
N LEU A 52 18.55 -2.48 -3.58
CA LEU A 52 17.97 -1.97 -4.81
C LEU A 52 19.02 -1.49 -5.82
N ARG A 53 20.22 -1.09 -5.36
CA ARG A 53 21.36 -0.74 -6.22
C ARG A 53 22.08 -1.96 -6.80
N ASP A 54 21.92 -3.15 -6.22
CA ASP A 54 22.57 -4.37 -6.72
C ASP A 54 22.19 -4.61 -8.21
N PRO A 55 23.17 -4.78 -9.12
CA PRO A 55 22.93 -5.10 -10.53
C PRO A 55 22.09 -6.38 -10.74
N ALA A 56 22.15 -7.34 -9.83
CA ALA A 56 21.36 -8.57 -9.88
C ALA A 56 19.85 -8.30 -9.87
N MET A 57 19.43 -7.16 -9.29
CA MET A 57 18.04 -6.74 -9.23
C MET A 57 17.53 -6.10 -10.53
N ALA A 58 18.37 -5.89 -11.56
CA ALA A 58 17.93 -5.33 -12.84
C ALA A 58 16.89 -6.23 -13.56
N GLY A 59 16.88 -7.53 -13.25
CA GLY A 59 15.96 -8.51 -13.82
C GLY A 59 14.62 -8.65 -13.08
N LEU A 60 14.42 -7.92 -11.99
CA LEU A 60 13.34 -8.16 -11.04
C LEU A 60 11.96 -7.95 -11.66
N ARG A 61 11.04 -8.87 -11.35
CA ARG A 61 9.63 -8.82 -11.76
C ARG A 61 8.69 -8.55 -10.59
N SER A 62 9.02 -9.09 -9.42
CA SER A 62 8.25 -8.90 -8.19
C SER A 62 9.16 -8.43 -7.06
N LEU A 63 8.72 -7.40 -6.35
CA LEU A 63 9.41 -6.85 -5.20
C LEU A 63 8.46 -6.73 -4.01
N ARG A 64 8.90 -7.18 -2.84
CA ARG A 64 8.23 -6.93 -1.56
C ARG A 64 9.16 -6.17 -0.62
N LEU A 65 8.76 -4.97 -0.19
CA LEU A 65 9.51 -4.13 0.75
C LEU A 65 8.76 -4.01 2.08
N CYS A 66 9.03 -4.92 3.02
CA CYS A 66 8.50 -4.90 4.39
C CYS A 66 9.29 -3.91 5.25
N LEU A 67 8.74 -2.70 5.39
CA LEU A 67 9.30 -1.63 6.19
C LEU A 67 8.93 -1.81 7.65
N THR A 68 9.91 -1.67 8.53
CA THR A 68 9.73 -1.63 9.98
C THR A 68 9.85 -0.19 10.50
N ASP A 69 10.68 0.62 9.85
CA ASP A 69 10.90 2.02 10.19
C ASP A 69 10.39 2.96 9.09
N PHE A 70 9.08 2.87 8.82
CA PHE A 70 8.47 3.50 7.64
C PHE A 70 8.68 5.01 7.55
N HIS A 71 8.89 5.70 8.68
CA HIS A 71 9.09 7.15 8.69
C HIS A 71 10.38 7.63 8.02
N HIS A 72 11.45 6.81 8.04
CA HIS A 72 12.70 7.08 7.33
C HIS A 72 12.82 6.21 6.07
N SER A 73 12.42 4.95 6.19
CA SER A 73 12.63 3.95 5.15
C SER A 73 11.67 4.09 3.97
N ALA A 74 10.44 4.58 4.15
CA ALA A 74 9.52 4.72 3.01
C ALA A 74 10.07 5.71 1.97
N ARG A 75 10.49 6.91 2.42
CA ARG A 75 11.06 7.91 1.51
C ARG A 75 12.35 7.41 0.87
N ARG A 76 13.26 6.81 1.65
CA ARG A 76 14.54 6.31 1.11
C ARG A 76 14.36 5.13 0.16
N ALA A 77 13.42 4.23 0.43
CA ALA A 77 13.02 3.18 -0.50
C ALA A 77 12.47 3.75 -1.81
N ALA A 78 11.61 4.77 -1.74
CA ALA A 78 11.07 5.44 -2.92
C ALA A 78 12.19 6.12 -3.75
N VAL A 79 13.12 6.81 -3.10
CA VAL A 79 14.30 7.40 -3.75
C VAL A 79 15.18 6.31 -4.40
N ALA A 80 15.41 5.20 -3.72
CA ALA A 80 16.19 4.08 -4.24
C ALA A 80 15.53 3.43 -5.47
N LEU A 81 14.21 3.23 -5.42
CA LEU A 81 13.42 2.78 -6.57
C LEU A 81 13.48 3.78 -7.72
N ALA A 82 13.43 5.08 -7.44
CA ALA A 82 13.56 6.14 -8.45
C ALA A 82 14.96 6.21 -9.10
N GLY A 83 15.99 5.65 -8.45
CA GLY A 83 17.38 5.71 -8.89
C GLY A 83 17.68 4.99 -10.22
N ARG A 84 16.75 4.17 -10.72
CA ARG A 84 16.83 3.57 -12.05
C ARG A 84 15.45 3.24 -12.61
N ARG A 85 15.37 3.01 -13.92
CA ARG A 85 14.13 2.58 -14.56
C ARG A 85 13.95 1.06 -14.48
N TRP A 86 12.86 0.62 -13.87
CA TRP A 86 12.54 -0.80 -13.65
C TRP A 86 11.65 -1.35 -14.76
N GLU A 87 12.26 -1.68 -15.89
CA GLU A 87 11.53 -2.12 -17.08
C GLU A 87 10.80 -3.46 -16.91
N ARG A 88 11.18 -4.27 -15.93
CA ARG A 88 10.63 -5.62 -15.74
C ARG A 88 9.76 -5.77 -14.50
N LEU A 89 9.77 -4.79 -13.59
CA LEU A 89 9.01 -4.87 -12.36
C LEU A 89 7.52 -4.69 -12.68
N THR A 90 6.74 -5.74 -12.47
CA THR A 90 5.30 -5.79 -12.71
C THR A 90 4.51 -5.84 -11.41
N ASP A 91 5.13 -6.29 -10.31
CA ASP A 91 4.47 -6.53 -9.04
C ASP A 91 5.27 -5.87 -7.90
N LEU A 92 4.60 -5.02 -7.12
CA LEU A 92 5.19 -4.34 -5.97
C LEU A 92 4.29 -4.49 -4.74
N TRP A 93 4.87 -4.93 -3.63
CA TRP A 93 4.32 -4.76 -2.29
C TRP A 93 5.20 -3.76 -1.55
N PHE A 94 4.60 -2.70 -1.03
CA PHE A 94 5.30 -1.59 -0.38
C PHE A 94 4.54 -1.18 0.87
N GLY A 95 5.18 -1.25 2.04
CA GLY A 95 4.46 -0.91 3.26
C GLY A 95 5.09 -1.41 4.54
N HIS A 96 4.35 -1.26 5.62
CA HIS A 96 4.68 -1.81 6.93
C HIS A 96 3.45 -2.51 7.48
N GLU A 97 3.66 -3.58 8.25
CA GLU A 97 2.57 -4.21 8.98
C GLU A 97 2.08 -3.27 10.08
N TYR A 98 0.77 -3.22 10.31
CA TYR A 98 0.15 -2.45 11.39
C TYR A 98 -1.08 -3.18 11.90
N GLU A 99 -1.44 -2.93 13.16
CA GLU A 99 -2.65 -3.48 13.76
C GLU A 99 -3.81 -2.48 13.62
N TYR A 100 -3.60 -1.21 13.94
CA TYR A 100 -4.65 -0.17 13.87
C TYR A 100 -4.28 0.99 12.94
N LEU A 101 -5.27 1.61 12.30
CA LEU A 101 -5.02 2.87 11.58
C LEU A 101 -4.51 3.94 12.55
N TYR A 102 -3.58 4.77 12.06
CA TYR A 102 -2.93 5.82 12.84
C TYR A 102 -2.28 5.32 14.14
N GLN A 103 -1.95 4.03 14.21
CA GLN A 103 -1.21 3.48 15.32
C GLN A 103 0.10 4.24 15.49
N PRO A 104 0.37 4.81 16.67
CA PRO A 104 1.64 5.43 16.95
C PRO A 104 2.74 4.42 16.70
N ALA A 105 3.63 4.75 15.80
CA ALA A 105 4.77 3.90 15.52
C ALA A 105 5.85 4.15 16.56
N ILE A 106 6.69 3.16 16.74
CA ILE A 106 7.92 3.28 17.51
C ILE A 106 9.05 3.16 16.51
N THR A 107 9.95 4.15 16.48
CA THR A 107 11.16 4.06 15.66
C THR A 107 12.03 2.91 16.14
N SER A 108 13.00 2.53 15.34
CA SER A 108 14.00 1.53 15.77
C SER A 108 14.80 1.94 17.02
N THR A 109 14.80 3.23 17.43
CA THR A 109 15.38 3.68 18.72
C THR A 109 14.40 3.79 19.89
N GLY A 110 13.11 3.49 19.68
CA GLY A 110 12.10 3.58 20.74
C GLY A 110 11.34 4.91 20.79
N ARG A 111 11.55 5.83 19.84
CA ARG A 111 10.81 7.11 19.81
C ARG A 111 9.41 6.93 19.25
N ARG A 112 8.44 7.60 19.86
CA ARG A 112 7.06 7.61 19.35
C ARG A 112 6.95 8.53 18.14
N ILE A 113 6.25 8.05 17.12
CA ILE A 113 5.83 8.81 15.95
C ILE A 113 4.32 8.79 15.88
N ASP A 114 3.72 9.97 15.71
CA ASP A 114 2.31 10.09 15.35
C ASP A 114 2.20 10.16 13.82
N PRO A 115 1.59 9.16 13.15
CA PRO A 115 1.41 9.20 11.70
C PRO A 115 0.68 10.47 11.22
N LEU A 116 -0.19 11.05 12.05
CA LEU A 116 -0.96 12.25 11.72
C LEU A 116 -0.07 13.49 11.53
N ASP A 117 1.16 13.50 12.06
CA ASP A 117 2.15 14.55 11.77
C ASP A 117 2.51 14.61 10.27
N ARG A 118 2.20 13.56 9.51
CA ARG A 118 2.38 13.43 8.05
C ARG A 118 1.07 13.20 7.30
N LEU A 119 -0.06 13.57 7.90
CA LEU A 119 -1.25 13.91 7.10
C LEU A 119 -0.81 15.00 6.10
N HIS A 120 -1.49 15.32 5.01
CA HIS A 120 -1.06 16.29 3.99
C HIS A 120 0.23 15.97 3.19
N GLU A 121 1.32 15.51 3.79
CA GLU A 121 2.61 15.28 3.08
C GLU A 121 2.84 13.81 2.72
N GLY A 122 2.41 12.90 3.61
CA GLY A 122 2.74 11.49 3.58
C GLY A 122 4.22 11.21 3.87
N PHE A 123 4.54 9.94 4.15
CA PHE A 123 5.92 9.56 4.50
C PHE A 123 6.87 9.53 3.30
N VAL A 124 6.37 9.24 2.11
CA VAL A 124 7.18 9.25 0.88
C VAL A 124 7.40 10.67 0.36
N GLY A 125 6.42 11.56 0.54
CA GLY A 125 6.47 12.95 0.08
C GLY A 125 6.77 13.07 -1.42
N ASP A 126 7.61 14.04 -1.77
CA ASP A 126 8.01 14.39 -3.14
C ASP A 126 8.72 13.27 -3.91
N ALA A 127 9.28 12.27 -3.22
CA ALA A 127 9.95 11.14 -3.85
C ALA A 127 8.97 10.22 -4.60
N GLY A 128 7.67 10.29 -4.31
CA GLY A 128 6.65 9.42 -4.89
C GLY A 128 6.54 9.57 -6.41
N ASP A 129 6.50 10.79 -6.92
CA ASP A 129 6.37 11.06 -8.36
C ASP A 129 7.56 10.47 -9.16
N ALA A 130 8.79 10.61 -8.63
CA ALA A 130 9.99 10.05 -9.26
C ALA A 130 10.01 8.52 -9.20
N MET A 131 9.58 7.94 -8.07
CA MET A 131 9.43 6.49 -7.91
C MET A 131 8.45 5.94 -8.94
N TRP A 132 7.27 6.55 -9.06
CA TRP A 132 6.24 6.12 -10.01
C TRP A 132 6.71 6.18 -11.46
N ALA A 133 7.42 7.25 -11.85
CA ALA A 133 8.01 7.37 -13.18
C ALA A 133 9.06 6.27 -13.49
N ALA A 134 9.70 5.73 -12.46
CA ALA A 134 10.67 4.65 -12.57
C ALA A 134 10.05 3.25 -12.73
N LEU A 135 8.73 3.10 -12.56
CA LEU A 135 8.02 1.82 -12.59
C LEU A 135 7.02 1.72 -13.76
N PRO A 136 7.46 1.89 -15.03
CA PRO A 136 6.56 2.06 -16.16
C PRO A 136 5.66 0.84 -16.44
N ASN A 137 6.07 -0.35 -16.02
CA ASN A 137 5.39 -1.61 -16.30
C ASN A 137 4.67 -2.21 -15.09
N LEU A 138 4.54 -1.46 -13.99
CA LEU A 138 3.85 -1.92 -12.78
C LEU A 138 2.37 -2.23 -13.08
N ARG A 139 1.94 -3.46 -12.81
CA ARG A 139 0.58 -3.97 -13.06
C ARG A 139 -0.17 -4.29 -11.77
N THR A 140 0.55 -4.75 -10.76
CA THR A 140 0.02 -5.12 -9.45
C THR A 140 0.72 -4.31 -8.39
N LEU A 141 -0.05 -3.65 -7.53
CA LEU A 141 0.45 -2.92 -6.38
C LEU A 141 -0.31 -3.37 -5.14
N THR A 142 0.41 -3.69 -4.08
CA THR A 142 -0.12 -3.73 -2.72
C THR A 142 0.55 -2.64 -1.91
N VAL A 143 -0.26 -1.78 -1.29
CA VAL A 143 0.21 -0.80 -0.32
C VAL A 143 -0.34 -1.19 1.04
N GLU A 144 0.53 -1.23 2.04
CA GLU A 144 0.15 -1.55 3.43
C GLU A 144 0.69 -0.50 4.39
N GLY A 145 -0.18 0.15 5.13
CA GLY A 145 0.18 1.22 6.06
C GLY A 145 -0.65 2.48 5.86
N ALA A 146 -0.49 3.42 6.79
CA ALA A 146 -1.21 4.68 6.79
C ALA A 146 -0.34 5.84 6.27
N LEU A 147 -0.94 6.74 5.47
CA LEU A 147 -0.36 8.01 5.04
C LEU A 147 0.98 7.85 4.32
N LEU A 148 1.15 6.78 3.55
CA LEU A 148 2.41 6.49 2.86
C LEU A 148 2.65 7.44 1.69
N PHE A 149 1.62 7.72 0.90
CA PHE A 149 1.73 8.47 -0.34
C PHE A 149 0.72 9.61 -0.37
N ASP A 150 1.09 10.75 -0.97
CA ASP A 150 0.09 11.75 -1.37
C ASP A 150 -0.84 11.19 -2.45
N ARG A 151 -0.27 10.44 -3.41
CA ARG A 151 -0.99 9.76 -4.49
C ARG A 151 -0.21 8.57 -5.05
N VAL A 152 -0.92 7.63 -5.65
CA VAL A 152 -0.37 6.59 -6.52
C VAL A 152 -0.57 7.01 -7.97
N VAL A 153 0.53 7.10 -8.72
CA VAL A 153 0.49 7.41 -10.15
C VAL A 153 1.05 6.21 -10.91
N SER A 154 0.20 5.46 -11.59
CA SER A 154 0.69 4.43 -12.51
C SER A 154 -0.32 4.18 -13.64
N PRO A 155 -0.03 4.64 -14.87
CA PRO A 155 -0.95 4.48 -16.00
C PRO A 155 -1.10 3.02 -16.44
N SER A 156 -0.20 2.14 -15.99
CA SER A 156 -0.14 0.73 -16.33
C SER A 156 -0.80 -0.17 -15.27
N LEU A 157 -1.13 0.37 -14.09
CA LEU A 157 -1.64 -0.40 -12.95
C LEU A 157 -3.04 -0.94 -13.23
N THR A 158 -3.19 -2.25 -13.10
CA THR A 158 -4.44 -2.98 -13.38
C THR A 158 -5.06 -3.59 -12.13
N SER A 159 -4.24 -3.87 -11.11
CA SER A 159 -4.68 -4.45 -9.85
C SER A 159 -4.06 -3.69 -8.68
N LEU A 160 -4.88 -3.29 -7.73
CA LEU A 160 -4.47 -2.55 -6.55
C LEU A 160 -5.12 -3.16 -5.31
N ARG A 161 -4.30 -3.42 -4.29
CA ARG A 161 -4.75 -3.75 -2.95
C ARG A 161 -4.24 -2.68 -1.98
N LEU A 162 -5.16 -2.09 -1.24
CA LEU A 162 -4.87 -1.08 -0.23
C LEU A 162 -5.20 -1.68 1.13
N ARG A 163 -4.19 -1.78 1.99
CA ARG A 163 -4.33 -2.18 3.38
C ARG A 163 -4.06 -0.95 4.23
N GLY A 164 -5.12 -0.22 4.53
CA GLY A 164 -5.12 1.03 5.28
C GLY A 164 -5.40 2.29 4.47
N VAL A 165 -5.25 3.44 5.12
CA VAL A 165 -5.47 4.76 4.53
C VAL A 165 -4.21 5.22 3.83
N VAL A 166 -4.19 5.21 2.50
CA VAL A 166 -2.94 5.38 1.77
C VAL A 166 -2.64 6.83 1.41
N GLY A 167 -3.65 7.66 1.20
CA GLY A 167 -3.54 9.07 0.87
C GLY A 167 -3.10 9.91 2.06
N SER A 168 -2.17 10.85 1.86
CA SER A 168 -1.71 11.75 2.93
C SER A 168 -2.83 12.63 3.47
N ASP A 169 -3.87 12.92 2.71
CA ASP A 169 -5.07 13.64 3.18
C ASP A 169 -6.00 12.80 4.07
N GLY A 170 -5.66 11.53 4.32
CA GLY A 170 -6.53 10.60 5.04
C GLY A 170 -7.49 9.84 4.11
N SER A 171 -7.33 9.97 2.78
CA SER A 171 -8.12 9.27 1.78
C SER A 171 -7.69 7.80 1.65
N VAL A 172 -8.68 6.91 1.54
CA VAL A 172 -8.43 5.52 1.11
C VAL A 172 -8.23 5.40 -0.40
N TRP A 173 -8.51 6.47 -1.17
CA TRP A 173 -8.39 6.48 -2.62
C TRP A 173 -7.10 7.18 -3.05
N PRO A 174 -6.19 6.49 -3.75
CA PRO A 174 -4.85 7.00 -4.01
C PRO A 174 -4.77 7.92 -5.25
N GLY A 175 -5.91 8.37 -5.78
CA GLY A 175 -6.02 9.23 -6.96
C GLY A 175 -6.43 8.50 -8.24
N PRO A 176 -6.56 9.21 -9.38
CA PRO A 176 -7.05 8.64 -10.63
C PRO A 176 -6.14 7.54 -11.19
N LEU A 177 -6.73 6.38 -11.51
CA LEU A 177 -6.03 5.22 -12.05
C LEU A 177 -6.79 4.65 -13.26
N PRO A 178 -6.58 5.21 -14.47
CA PRO A 178 -7.45 4.95 -15.63
C PRO A 178 -7.41 3.51 -16.16
N ALA A 179 -6.34 2.76 -15.87
CA ALA A 179 -6.20 1.36 -16.29
C ALA A 179 -6.62 0.36 -15.19
N LEU A 180 -6.97 0.83 -13.99
CA LEU A 180 -7.27 -0.04 -12.86
C LEU A 180 -8.53 -0.84 -13.12
N ARG A 181 -8.42 -2.17 -13.01
CA ARG A 181 -9.53 -3.11 -13.23
C ARG A 181 -10.02 -3.75 -11.93
N SER A 182 -9.12 -3.96 -10.98
CA SER A 182 -9.42 -4.57 -9.69
C SER A 182 -8.90 -3.71 -8.56
N LEU A 183 -9.78 -3.40 -7.61
CA LEU A 183 -9.46 -2.68 -6.38
C LEU A 183 -9.93 -3.48 -5.17
N GLU A 184 -9.02 -3.77 -4.26
CA GLU A 184 -9.31 -4.36 -2.95
C GLU A 184 -8.94 -3.36 -1.86
N LEU A 185 -9.86 -3.15 -0.92
CA LEU A 185 -9.68 -2.30 0.24
C LEU A 185 -9.82 -3.12 1.53
N ASP A 186 -8.81 -3.01 2.37
CA ASP A 186 -8.69 -3.63 3.69
C ASP A 186 -8.38 -2.48 4.66
N ILE A 187 -9.40 -1.93 5.29
CA ILE A 187 -9.27 -0.81 6.23
C ILE A 187 -9.84 -1.24 7.56
N GLN A 188 -9.08 -1.00 8.62
CA GLN A 188 -9.50 -1.27 9.99
C GLN A 188 -9.91 0.04 10.67
N SER A 189 -10.47 -0.03 11.87
CA SER A 189 -10.64 1.15 12.70
C SER A 189 -9.29 1.75 13.09
N ASP A 190 -9.28 3.03 13.45
CA ASP A 190 -8.13 3.66 14.09
C ASP A 190 -7.94 3.17 15.54
N VAL A 191 -6.86 3.63 16.18
CA VAL A 191 -6.54 3.30 17.58
C VAL A 191 -7.60 3.72 18.60
N TYR A 192 -8.55 4.57 18.22
CA TYR A 192 -9.66 5.00 19.06
C TYR A 192 -10.96 4.24 18.73
N GLY A 193 -10.91 3.28 17.81
CA GLY A 193 -12.08 2.55 17.31
C GLY A 193 -12.92 3.35 16.33
N VAL A 194 -12.39 4.44 15.77
CA VAL A 194 -13.08 5.25 14.76
C VAL A 194 -12.84 4.63 13.39
N GLU A 195 -13.93 4.39 12.66
CA GLU A 195 -13.89 3.83 11.32
C GLU A 195 -13.80 4.94 10.25
N CYS A 196 -13.43 4.55 9.03
CA CYS A 196 -13.41 5.50 7.91
C CYS A 196 -14.84 5.93 7.57
N PRO A 197 -15.14 7.23 7.34
CA PRO A 197 -16.46 7.64 6.90
C PRO A 197 -16.91 6.92 5.63
N VAL A 198 -18.11 6.35 5.63
CA VAL A 198 -18.69 5.67 4.46
C VAL A 198 -18.80 6.61 3.24
N THR A 199 -18.94 7.91 3.49
CA THR A 199 -19.00 8.97 2.47
C THR A 199 -17.73 9.05 1.61
N GLN A 200 -16.59 8.50 2.04
CA GLN A 200 -15.43 8.39 1.16
C GLN A 200 -15.74 7.56 -0.09
N LEU A 201 -16.68 6.60 -0.06
CA LEU A 201 -17.09 5.83 -1.25
C LEU A 201 -17.63 6.72 -2.39
N GLU A 202 -18.08 7.93 -2.11
CA GLU A 202 -18.50 8.90 -3.13
C GLU A 202 -17.35 9.36 -4.04
N TRP A 203 -16.10 9.26 -3.56
CA TRP A 203 -14.91 9.65 -4.33
C TRP A 203 -14.51 8.59 -5.36
N LEU A 204 -15.13 7.41 -5.33
CA LEU A 204 -14.95 6.37 -6.33
C LEU A 204 -15.73 6.72 -7.61
N THR A 205 -15.12 7.50 -8.52
CA THR A 205 -15.82 7.99 -9.73
C THR A 205 -15.44 7.24 -11.01
N VAL A 206 -16.36 7.18 -11.96
CA VAL A 206 -16.12 6.64 -13.32
C VAL A 206 -15.01 7.41 -14.05
N ARG A 207 -14.89 8.72 -13.80
CA ARG A 207 -13.85 9.55 -14.42
C ARG A 207 -12.46 9.11 -13.96
N ASP A 208 -12.33 8.83 -12.68
CA ASP A 208 -11.04 8.54 -12.07
C ASP A 208 -10.68 7.05 -12.20
N TYR A 209 -11.69 6.16 -12.36
CA TYR A 209 -11.54 4.71 -12.50
C TYR A 209 -12.40 4.09 -13.64
N PRO A 210 -12.25 4.54 -14.90
CA PRO A 210 -13.11 4.11 -16.02
C PRO A 210 -12.99 2.62 -16.38
N ALA A 211 -11.87 1.98 -16.06
CA ALA A 211 -11.62 0.56 -16.34
C ALA A 211 -12.01 -0.38 -15.20
N LEU A 212 -12.48 0.15 -14.06
CA LEU A 212 -12.74 -0.66 -12.87
C LEU A 212 -13.90 -1.63 -13.11
N ARG A 213 -13.67 -2.91 -12.81
CA ARG A 213 -14.65 -4.01 -12.96
C ARG A 213 -14.85 -4.82 -11.69
N SER A 214 -13.86 -4.85 -10.81
CA SER A 214 -13.93 -5.60 -9.56
C SER A 214 -13.61 -4.68 -8.38
N LEU A 215 -14.51 -4.64 -7.40
CA LEU A 215 -14.32 -3.96 -6.13
C LEU A 215 -14.51 -4.95 -4.97
N ASP A 216 -13.53 -5.05 -4.08
CA ASP A 216 -13.59 -5.89 -2.88
C ASP A 216 -13.42 -5.03 -1.63
N LEU A 217 -14.49 -4.94 -0.85
CA LEU A 217 -14.62 -4.20 0.40
C LEU A 217 -14.89 -5.12 1.59
N ARG A 218 -14.71 -6.44 1.45
CA ARG A 218 -15.03 -7.42 2.52
C ARG A 218 -14.25 -7.20 3.82
N ARG A 219 -13.12 -6.52 3.72
CA ARG A 219 -12.23 -6.21 4.85
C ARG A 219 -12.18 -4.71 5.14
N ALA A 220 -13.12 -3.94 4.61
CA ALA A 220 -13.19 -2.52 4.83
C ALA A 220 -14.23 -2.19 5.91
N ALA A 221 -13.77 -1.67 7.06
CA ALA A 221 -14.61 -1.11 8.10
C ALA A 221 -14.92 0.37 7.80
N PHE A 222 -16.22 0.67 7.64
CA PHE A 222 -16.72 2.03 7.40
C PHE A 222 -17.71 2.43 8.49
N ASP A 223 -17.60 3.68 8.94
CA ASP A 223 -18.61 4.30 9.79
C ASP A 223 -19.88 4.53 8.97
N VAL A 224 -20.90 3.70 9.23
CA VAL A 224 -22.20 3.70 8.55
C VAL A 224 -23.23 4.63 9.22
N SER A 225 -22.82 5.48 10.17
CA SER A 225 -23.73 6.43 10.82
C SER A 225 -24.41 7.40 9.85
N ASP A 226 -23.74 7.71 8.73
CA ASP A 226 -24.24 8.57 7.66
C ASP A 226 -24.91 7.81 6.49
N GLY A 227 -25.01 6.47 6.57
CA GLY A 227 -25.65 5.62 5.57
C GLY A 227 -25.02 4.24 5.42
N GLY A 228 -25.76 3.29 4.85
CA GLY A 228 -25.23 1.94 4.59
C GLY A 228 -24.24 1.92 3.42
N VAL A 229 -23.25 1.02 3.46
CA VAL A 229 -22.27 0.84 2.37
C VAL A 229 -22.96 0.59 1.02
N LEU A 230 -23.99 -0.26 0.99
CA LEU A 230 -24.74 -0.55 -0.23
C LEU A 230 -25.60 0.64 -0.70
N GLU A 231 -26.14 1.44 0.22
CA GLU A 231 -26.95 2.61 -0.13
C GLU A 231 -26.10 3.67 -0.83
N ILE A 232 -24.93 3.99 -0.26
CA ILE A 232 -23.99 4.94 -0.84
C ILE A 232 -23.46 4.43 -2.19
N LEU A 233 -23.14 3.14 -2.29
CA LEU A 233 -22.70 2.54 -3.56
C LEU A 233 -23.82 2.55 -4.61
N ALA A 234 -25.07 2.25 -4.27
CA ALA A 234 -26.19 2.26 -5.22
C ALA A 234 -26.40 3.64 -5.85
N ALA A 235 -26.12 4.72 -5.11
CA ALA A 235 -26.16 6.08 -5.64
C ALA A 235 -24.93 6.44 -6.51
N ASN A 236 -23.86 5.63 -6.48
CA ASN A 236 -22.61 5.90 -7.18
C ASN A 236 -22.62 5.33 -8.62
N PRO A 237 -22.40 6.15 -9.66
CA PRO A 237 -22.35 5.71 -11.05
C PRO A 237 -21.32 4.61 -11.36
N ILE A 238 -20.31 4.40 -10.51
CA ILE A 238 -19.31 3.35 -10.69
C ILE A 238 -19.93 1.95 -10.66
N VAL A 239 -21.02 1.74 -9.91
CA VAL A 239 -21.65 0.42 -9.79
C VAL A 239 -22.14 -0.11 -11.13
N ALA A 240 -22.61 0.77 -12.01
CA ALA A 240 -23.12 0.40 -13.34
C ALA A 240 -22.04 -0.25 -14.26
N GLN A 241 -20.75 -0.05 -13.99
CA GLN A 241 -19.67 -0.67 -14.76
C GLN A 241 -18.96 -1.83 -14.03
N LEU A 242 -19.29 -2.08 -12.76
CA LEU A 242 -18.71 -3.21 -12.03
C LEU A 242 -19.31 -4.53 -12.54
N GLU A 243 -18.44 -5.52 -12.69
CA GLU A 243 -18.80 -6.91 -12.95
C GLU A 243 -18.88 -7.69 -11.64
N ARG A 244 -18.06 -7.33 -10.65
CA ARG A 244 -18.00 -7.96 -9.33
C ARG A 244 -17.90 -6.91 -8.22
N LEU A 245 -18.72 -7.09 -7.19
CA LEU A 245 -18.62 -6.39 -5.92
C LEU A 245 -18.60 -7.41 -4.80
N ARG A 246 -17.69 -7.22 -3.86
CA ARG A 246 -17.67 -8.00 -2.62
C ARG A 246 -17.72 -7.04 -1.45
N VAL A 247 -18.61 -7.30 -0.50
CA VAL A 247 -18.80 -6.49 0.71
C VAL A 247 -18.86 -7.40 1.93
N ALA A 248 -18.52 -6.85 3.09
CA ALA A 248 -18.79 -7.50 4.36
C ALA A 248 -20.32 -7.64 4.55
N ASP A 249 -20.70 -8.53 5.47
CA ASP A 249 -22.06 -8.95 5.84
C ASP A 249 -23.21 -7.99 5.48
N LEU A 250 -24.32 -8.54 4.98
CA LEU A 250 -25.53 -7.79 4.68
C LEU A 250 -26.57 -8.03 5.76
N ASP A 251 -26.63 -7.14 6.74
CA ASP A 251 -27.79 -7.04 7.63
C ASP A 251 -29.02 -6.44 6.93
N GLU A 252 -28.85 -5.94 5.70
CA GLU A 252 -29.85 -5.17 4.95
C GLU A 252 -30.23 -5.80 3.61
N ALA A 253 -31.44 -5.46 3.14
CA ALA A 253 -31.90 -5.84 1.81
C ALA A 253 -31.02 -5.17 0.73
N VAL A 254 -30.63 -5.91 -0.30
CA VAL A 254 -29.87 -5.38 -1.43
C VAL A 254 -30.72 -4.33 -2.18
N PRO A 255 -30.27 -3.06 -2.29
CA PRO A 255 -30.98 -2.03 -3.04
C PRO A 255 -31.08 -2.35 -4.55
N ASP A 256 -31.98 -1.65 -5.25
CA ASP A 256 -32.02 -1.68 -6.73
C ASP A 256 -30.69 -1.14 -7.31
N GLY A 257 -30.30 -1.62 -8.51
CA GLY A 257 -29.08 -1.17 -9.21
C GLY A 257 -27.89 -2.13 -9.16
N PHE A 258 -28.03 -3.29 -8.51
CA PHE A 258 -27.01 -4.36 -8.48
C PHE A 258 -27.40 -5.59 -9.33
N GLU A 259 -28.43 -5.50 -10.17
CA GLU A 259 -29.01 -6.66 -10.87
C GLU A 259 -28.06 -7.29 -11.91
N HIS A 260 -27.10 -6.51 -12.44
CA HIS A 260 -26.12 -6.95 -13.43
C HIS A 260 -24.83 -7.52 -12.82
N LEU A 261 -24.72 -7.56 -11.49
CA LEU A 261 -23.45 -7.72 -10.78
C LEU A 261 -23.30 -9.10 -10.12
N GLU A 262 -22.09 -9.66 -10.14
CA GLU A 262 -21.70 -10.71 -9.21
C GLU A 262 -21.49 -10.10 -7.81
N LEU A 263 -22.55 -10.06 -7.00
CA LEU A 263 -22.50 -9.64 -5.60
C LEU A 263 -22.16 -10.83 -4.71
N THR A 264 -20.99 -10.78 -4.04
CA THR A 264 -20.63 -11.75 -3.00
C THR A 264 -20.68 -11.09 -1.64
N VAL A 265 -21.45 -11.67 -0.73
CA VAL A 265 -21.51 -11.30 0.68
C VAL A 265 -20.73 -12.34 1.46
N GLY A 266 -19.67 -11.92 2.13
CA GLY A 266 -18.88 -12.79 2.99
C GLY A 266 -19.18 -12.51 4.46
N ALA A 267 -19.18 -13.55 5.29
CA ALA A 267 -19.03 -13.36 6.73
C ALA A 267 -17.75 -12.54 6.99
N PRO A 268 -17.73 -11.65 8.01
CA PRO A 268 -16.49 -11.03 8.43
C PRO A 268 -15.47 -12.14 8.67
N LEU A 269 -14.28 -11.99 8.09
CA LEU A 269 -13.18 -12.91 8.37
C LEU A 269 -12.73 -12.60 9.80
N ASP A 270 -13.29 -13.34 10.77
CA ASP A 270 -12.80 -13.34 12.14
C ASP A 270 -11.28 -13.61 12.12
N GLY A 271 -10.54 -12.76 12.85
CA GLY A 271 -9.10 -12.54 12.69
C GLY A 271 -8.22 -13.79 12.48
N GLU A 272 -7.35 -13.68 11.47
CA GLU A 272 -6.07 -14.40 11.36
C GLU A 272 -4.91 -13.40 11.52
#